data_AF-Q4RAQ7-F1
#
_entry.id   AF-Q4RAQ7-F1
#
_cell.length_a   1.000
_cell.length_b   1.000
_cell.length_c   1.000
_cell.angle_alpha   90.00
_cell.angle_beta   90.00
_cell.angle_gamma   90.00
#
_symmetry.space_group_name_H-M   'P 1'
#
loop_
_entity.id
_entity.type
_entity.pdbx_description
1 polymer ?
#
loop_
_entity_poly.entity_id
_entity_poly.type
_entity_poly.pdbx_seq_one_letter_code
_entity_poly.pdbx_strand_id
1 'polypeptide(L)'
;SNATVFSMIQPTGCFHLGNYLGATRVWTDLCELKQPGQELIFGVADLHAITVPKPDGEMFRKLRHEAVASVLAVGVDPEKASVVHQSAI
;
A
#
# COMPACT_ATOMS: atom_id res chain seq x y z
N SER A 1 12.53 15.24 12.69
CA SER A 1 12.75 15.48 11.25
C SER A 1 11.39 15.48 10.58
N ASN A 2 11.04 16.50 9.78
CA ASN A 2 9.76 16.53 9.03
C ASN A 2 9.85 15.67 7.76
N ALA A 3 10.27 14.41 7.91
CA ALA A 3 10.48 13.53 6.78
C ALA A 3 9.16 12.92 6.31
N THR A 4 8.95 12.91 5.00
CA THR A 4 7.86 12.18 4.35
C THR A 4 8.39 10.84 3.86
N VAL A 5 7.70 9.76 4.25
CA VAL A 5 7.92 8.42 3.71
C VAL A 5 6.77 8.11 2.75
N PHE A 6 7.14 7.77 1.52
CA PHE A 6 6.20 7.41 0.46
C PHE A 6 6.56 6.04 -0.10
N SER A 7 5.61 5.12 -0.11
CA SER A 7 5.81 3.77 -0.65
C SER A 7 4.51 3.22 -1.22
N MET A 8 4.59 2.56 -2.39
CA MET A 8 3.43 1.89 -2.97
C MET A 8 3.82 0.52 -3.52
N ILE A 9 2.86 -0.39 -3.51
CA ILE A 9 3.00 -1.74 -4.09
C ILE A 9 2.03 -1.93 -5.26
N GLN A 10 2.42 -2.69 -6.27
CA GLN A 10 1.50 -3.02 -7.36
C GLN A 10 0.35 -3.90 -6.83
N PRO A 11 -0.91 -3.67 -7.27
CA PRO A 11 -2.05 -4.49 -6.86
C PRO A 11 -2.01 -5.86 -7.54
N THR A 12 -1.40 -6.83 -6.87
CA THR A 12 -1.38 -8.25 -7.28
C THR A 12 -2.40 -9.10 -6.52
N GLY A 13 -3.33 -8.48 -5.80
CA GLY A 13 -4.31 -9.15 -4.95
C GLY A 13 -3.87 -9.23 -3.50
N CYS A 14 -4.34 -10.27 -2.81
CA CYS A 14 -3.98 -10.53 -1.42
C CYS A 14 -2.46 -10.74 -1.26
N PHE A 15 -1.88 -10.11 -0.23
CA PHE A 15 -0.45 -10.26 0.06
C PHE A 15 -0.12 -11.68 0.50
N HIS A 16 0.93 -12.25 -0.11
CA HIS A 16 1.56 -13.47 0.36
C HIS A 16 2.75 -13.14 1.27
N LEU A 17 3.33 -14.16 1.90
CA LEU A 17 4.43 -14.03 2.86
C LEU A 17 5.61 -13.20 2.33
N GLY A 18 5.94 -13.35 1.04
CA GLY A 18 6.97 -12.55 0.38
C GLY A 18 6.70 -11.04 0.38
N ASN A 19 5.45 -10.60 0.19
CA ASN A 19 5.11 -9.17 0.26
C ASN A 19 5.27 -8.66 1.70
N TYR A 20 4.82 -9.46 2.67
CA TYR A 20 4.89 -9.11 4.09
C TYR A 20 6.33 -8.97 4.58
N LEU A 21 7.14 -10.03 4.43
CA LEU A 21 8.52 -10.03 4.90
C LEU A 21 9.42 -9.12 4.07
N GLY A 22 9.16 -8.99 2.77
CA GLY A 22 10.01 -8.23 1.86
C GLY A 22 9.73 -6.73 1.86
N ALA A 23 8.52 -6.29 2.22
CA ALA A 23 8.15 -4.88 2.12
C ALA A 23 7.21 -4.42 3.25
N THR A 24 6.04 -5.05 3.40
CA THR A 24 4.92 -4.37 4.07
C THR A 24 4.94 -4.47 5.59
N ARG A 25 5.70 -5.40 6.18
CA ARG A 25 5.95 -5.41 7.64
C ARG A 25 6.59 -4.10 8.12
N VAL A 26 7.50 -3.53 7.32
CA VAL A 26 8.19 -2.28 7.67
C VAL A 26 7.21 -1.11 7.74
N TRP A 27 6.11 -1.13 6.98
CA TRP A 27 5.10 -0.06 7.02
C TRP A 27 4.39 -0.01 8.37
N THR A 28 4.09 -1.17 8.97
CA THR A 28 3.56 -1.27 10.33
C THR A 28 4.56 -0.73 11.35
N ASP A 29 5.84 -1.14 11.25
CA ASP A 29 6.90 -0.65 12.15
C ASP A 29 7.06 0.88 12.05
N LEU A 30 6.94 1.45 10.84
CA LEU A 30 6.99 2.89 10.62
C LEU A 30 5.79 3.64 11.23
N CYS A 31 4.59 3.04 11.23
CA CYS A 31 3.44 3.61 11.92
C CYS A 31 3.70 3.70 13.43
N GLU A 32 4.30 2.68 14.04
CA GLU A 32 4.62 2.69 15.47
C GLU A 32 5.74 3.67 15.83
N LEU A 33 6.73 3.84 14.96
CA LEU A 33 7.86 4.74 15.18
C LEU A 33 7.62 6.19 14.71
N LYS A 34 6.42 6.48 14.17
CA LYS A 34 6.09 7.80 13.61
C LYS A 34 6.25 8.90 14.66
N GLN A 35 7.10 9.87 14.35
CA GLN A 35 7.31 11.06 15.18
C GLN A 35 6.38 12.20 14.74
N PRO A 36 6.08 13.15 15.64
CA PRO A 36 5.35 14.37 15.27
C PRO A 36 6.02 15.08 14.09
N GLY A 37 5.22 15.46 13.09
CA GLY A 37 5.66 16.14 11.88
C GLY A 37 6.20 15.22 10.76
N GLN A 38 6.26 13.89 10.97
CA GLN A 38 6.52 12.95 9.88
C GLN A 38 5.23 12.63 9.12
N GLU A 39 5.32 12.48 7.81
CA GLU A 39 4.21 12.06 6.96
C GLU A 39 4.45 10.65 6.43
N LEU A 40 3.44 9.79 6.51
CA LEU A 40 3.50 8.42 6.01
C LEU A 40 2.41 8.27 4.95
N ILE A 41 2.80 7.93 3.73
CA ILE A 41 1.90 7.76 2.60
C ILE A 41 2.20 6.39 2.00
N PHE A 42 1.26 5.47 2.21
CA PHE A 42 1.31 4.11 1.69
C PHE A 42 0.16 3.87 0.71
N GLY A 43 0.30 2.90 -0.19
CA GLY A 43 -0.77 2.68 -1.15
C GLY A 43 -0.51 1.63 -2.21
N VAL A 44 -1.40 1.62 -3.19
CA VAL A 44 -1.33 0.72 -4.34
C VAL A 44 -1.07 1.49 -5.64
N ALA A 45 -0.04 1.07 -6.37
CA ALA A 45 0.42 1.68 -7.61
C ALA A 45 -0.36 1.11 -8.82
N ASP A 46 -1.67 1.32 -8.83
CA ASP A 46 -2.60 0.77 -9.81
C ASP A 46 -2.42 1.34 -11.24
N LEU A 47 -2.08 2.62 -11.41
CA LEU A 47 -1.73 3.18 -12.73
C LEU A 47 -0.39 2.66 -13.23
N HIS A 48 0.58 2.39 -12.36
CA HIS A 48 1.81 1.71 -12.78
C HIS A 48 1.55 0.27 -13.22
N ALA A 49 0.59 -0.42 -12.59
CA ALA A 49 0.28 -1.80 -12.92
C ALA A 49 -0.27 -1.95 -14.35
N ILE A 50 -1.07 -1.00 -14.86
CA ILE A 50 -1.66 -1.10 -16.21
C ILE A 50 -0.64 -0.97 -17.37
N THR A 51 0.62 -0.66 -17.08
CA THR A 51 1.70 -0.62 -18.10
C THR A 51 2.10 -2.00 -18.64
N VAL A 52 1.64 -3.06 -17.99
CA VAL A 52 1.79 -4.45 -18.44
C VAL A 52 0.42 -5.11 -18.55
N PRO A 53 0.25 -6.21 -19.31
CA PRO A 53 -1.03 -6.88 -19.44
C PRO A 53 -1.68 -7.19 -18.09
N LYS A 54 -2.98 -6.90 -18.01
CA LYS A 54 -3.82 -7.15 -16.84
C LYS A 54 -4.91 -8.16 -17.18
N PRO A 55 -5.46 -8.85 -16.18
CA PRO A 55 -6.73 -9.55 -16.37
C PRO A 55 -7.83 -8.54 -16.75
N ASP A 56 -9.03 -9.04 -16.99
CA ASP A 56 -10.18 -8.18 -17.26
C ASP A 56 -10.38 -7.11 -16.16
N GLY A 57 -11.10 -6.04 -16.49
CA GLY A 57 -11.26 -4.90 -15.61
C GLY A 57 -11.95 -5.23 -14.28
N GLU A 58 -12.81 -6.25 -14.24
CA GLU A 58 -13.48 -6.67 -13.01
C GLU A 58 -12.50 -7.37 -12.07
N MET A 59 -11.72 -8.30 -12.60
CA MET A 59 -10.66 -8.97 -11.86
C MET A 59 -9.60 -7.96 -11.38
N PHE A 60 -9.16 -7.03 -12.22
CA PHE A 60 -8.16 -6.03 -11.81
C PHE A 60 -8.67 -5.12 -10.68
N ARG A 61 -9.94 -4.72 -10.73
CA ARG A 61 -10.59 -3.97 -9.65
C ARG A 61 -10.65 -4.79 -8.35
N LYS A 62 -10.94 -6.09 -8.44
CA LYS A 62 -10.89 -6.98 -7.27
C LYS A 62 -9.49 -7.04 -6.67
N LEU A 63 -8.46 -7.28 -7.48
CA LEU A 63 -7.06 -7.33 -7.02
C LEU A 63 -6.62 -6.02 -6.36
N ARG A 64 -7.08 -4.88 -6.88
CA ARG A 64 -6.83 -3.56 -6.29
C ARG A 64 -7.43 -3.45 -4.88
N HIS A 65 -8.68 -3.87 -4.69
CA HIS A 65 -9.31 -3.83 -3.37
C HIS A 65 -8.65 -4.81 -2.39
N GLU A 66 -8.31 -6.01 -2.84
CA GLU A 66 -7.62 -7.01 -2.01
C GLU A 66 -6.22 -6.52 -1.58
N ALA A 67 -5.50 -5.82 -2.45
CA ALA A 67 -4.20 -5.26 -2.11
C ALA A 67 -4.33 -4.19 -1.02
N VAL A 68 -5.28 -3.24 -1.13
CA VAL A 68 -5.52 -2.24 -0.07
C VAL A 68 -6.00 -2.89 1.22
N ALA A 69 -6.92 -3.86 1.14
CA ALA A 69 -7.35 -4.62 2.31
C ALA A 69 -6.16 -5.31 2.99
N SER A 70 -5.20 -5.82 2.21
CA SER A 70 -3.97 -6.43 2.73
C SER A 70 -3.07 -5.41 3.42
N VAL A 71 -2.94 -4.19 2.89
CA VAL A 71 -2.19 -3.10 3.55
C VAL A 71 -2.75 -2.84 4.95
N LEU A 72 -4.07 -2.74 5.08
CA LEU A 72 -4.72 -2.56 6.38
C LEU A 72 -4.55 -3.80 7.28
N ALA A 73 -4.73 -4.99 6.72
CA ALA A 73 -4.65 -6.25 7.47
C ALA A 73 -3.25 -6.54 8.05
N VAL A 74 -2.17 -6.07 7.42
CA VAL A 74 -0.80 -6.22 7.96
C VAL A 74 -0.49 -5.27 9.12
N GLY A 75 -1.40 -4.35 9.46
CA GLY A 75 -1.28 -3.45 10.61
C GLY A 75 -0.91 -2.01 10.27
N VAL A 76 -1.04 -1.59 9.01
CA VAL A 76 -0.92 -0.16 8.68
C VAL A 76 -2.11 0.58 9.30
N ASP A 77 -1.80 1.49 10.23
CA ASP A 77 -2.80 2.28 10.96
C ASP A 77 -3.21 3.51 10.12
N PRO A 78 -4.47 3.61 9.66
CA PRO A 78 -4.95 4.73 8.85
C PRO A 78 -5.01 6.06 9.63
N GLU A 79 -4.95 6.04 10.96
CA GLU A 79 -4.85 7.26 11.77
C GLU A 79 -3.42 7.83 11.77
N LYS A 80 -2.42 7.01 11.44
CA LYS A 80 -0.99 7.40 11.39
C LYS A 80 -0.45 7.55 9.98
N ALA A 81 -1.06 6.90 8.99
CA ALA A 81 -0.63 6.92 7.60
C ALA A 81 -1.80 7.07 6.62
N SER A 82 -1.57 7.83 5.55
CA SER A 82 -2.51 7.87 4.42
C SER A 82 -2.40 6.58 3.61
N VAL A 83 -3.52 5.89 3.39
CA VAL A 83 -3.59 4.69 2.53
C VAL A 83 -4.38 5.02 1.26
N VAL A 84 -3.70 5.03 0.11
CA VAL A 84 -4.25 5.59 -1.13
C VAL A 84 -4.18 4.64 -2.32
N HIS A 85 -5.12 4.83 -3.24
CA HIS A 85 -5.01 4.37 -4.62
C HIS A 85 -4.27 5.40 -5.44
N GLN A 86 -3.28 4.99 -6.24
CA GLN A 86 -2.55 5.94 -7.10
C GLN A 86 -3.51 6.72 -8.03
N SER A 87 -4.54 6.07 -8.56
CA SER A 87 -5.52 6.73 -9.45
C SER A 87 -6.55 7.62 -8.75
N ALA A 88 -6.54 7.73 -7.42
CA ALA A 88 -7.54 8.50 -6.65
C ALA A 88 -6.97 9.82 -6.12
N ILE A 89 -5.74 10.16 -6.50
CA ILE A 89 -5.04 11.41 -6.21
C ILE A 89 -5.10 12.27 -7.48
#